data_AF-A0A9P7DUU3-F1
#
_entry.id   AF-A0A9P7DUU3-F1
#
_cell.length_a   1.000
_cell.length_b   1.000
_cell.length_c   1.000
_cell.angle_alpha   90.00
_cell.angle_beta   90.00
_cell.angle_gamma   90.00
#
_symmetry.space_group_name_H-M   'P 1'
#
loop_
_entity.id
_entity.type
_entity.pdbx_description
1 polymer ?
#
loop_
_entity_poly.entity_id
_entity_poly.type
_entity_poly.pdbx_seq_one_letter_code
_entity_poly.pdbx_strand_id
1 'polypeptide(L)' 'CQDIQMFQHGFFPTSFNKLKTLFTFRVLNDFLLDNLACGTSAMNYYSKLQQMTSSMFPHLVP' A
#
# COMPACT_ATOMS: atom_id res chain seq x y z
N CYS A 1 4.93 -22.43 -12.67
CA CYS A 1 4.24 -21.55 -13.65
C CYS A 1 2.91 -20.99 -13.15
N GLN A 2 2.23 -21.64 -12.21
CA GLN A 2 0.99 -21.14 -11.60
C GLN A 2 1.25 -19.92 -10.69
N ASP A 3 2.42 -19.87 -10.05
CA ASP A 3 2.85 -18.77 -9.18
C ASP A 3 2.98 -17.43 -9.93
N ILE A 4 3.43 -17.47 -11.19
CA ILE A 4 3.58 -16.28 -12.04
C ILE A 4 2.21 -15.69 -12.37
N GLN A 5 1.24 -16.54 -12.68
CA GLN A 5 -0.13 -16.10 -12.99
C GLN A 5 -0.80 -15.51 -11.75
N MET A 6 -0.65 -16.12 -10.57
CA MET A 6 -1.19 -15.57 -9.33
C MET A 6 -0.57 -14.22 -8.96
N PHE A 7 0.73 -14.03 -9.22
CA PHE A 7 1.42 -12.76 -9.04
C PHE A 7 0.89 -11.67 -9.98
N GLN A 8 0.75 -11.99 -11.28
CA GLN A 8 0.23 -11.07 -12.29
C GLN A 8 -1.22 -10.64 -12.02
N HIS A 9 -2.03 -11.52 -11.42
CA HIS A 9 -3.43 -11.26 -11.11
C HIS A 9 -3.66 -10.72 -9.69
N GLY A 10 -2.60 -10.46 -8.91
CA GLY A 10 -2.71 -9.89 -7.56
C GLY A 10 -3.37 -10.82 -6.53
N PHE A 11 -3.38 -12.13 -6.80
CA PHE A 11 -4.03 -13.16 -5.96
C PHE A 11 -3.15 -13.67 -4.82
N PHE A 12 -1.95 -13.14 -4.63
CA PHE A 12 -1.24 -13.37 -3.38
C PHE A 12 -1.88 -12.48 -2.31
N PRO A 13 -2.62 -13.07 -1.33
CA PRO A 13 -2.91 -12.33 -0.13
C PRO A 13 -1.53 -12.08 0.47
N THR A 14 -1.21 -10.80 0.64
CA THR A 14 -0.07 -10.26 1.37
C THR A 14 0.66 -11.33 2.19
N SER A 15 1.91 -11.62 1.81
CA SER A 15 2.78 -12.64 2.42
C SER A 15 2.43 -12.92 3.90
N PHE A 16 1.90 -14.11 4.14
CA PHE A 16 1.26 -14.53 5.39
C PHE A 16 2.16 -14.59 6.64
N ASN A 17 3.36 -14.02 6.65
CA ASN A 17 4.30 -14.22 7.75
C ASN A 17 4.64 -13.00 8.61
N LYS A 18 4.08 -11.83 8.31
CA LYS A 18 3.98 -10.66 9.21
C LYS A 18 3.49 -9.50 8.35
N LEU A 19 2.32 -8.93 8.67
CA LEU A 19 1.90 -7.62 8.17
C LEU A 19 2.86 -6.54 8.69
N LYS A 20 4.09 -6.47 8.17
CA LYS A 20 5.09 -5.45 8.52
C LYS A 20 5.40 -4.50 7.37
N THR A 21 5.00 -4.83 6.14
CA THR A 21 5.17 -3.95 4.99
C THR A 21 3.89 -3.95 4.17
N LEU A 22 3.06 -2.92 4.35
CA LEU A 22 1.87 -2.61 3.57
C LEU A 22 2.21 -2.08 2.16
N PHE A 23 3.30 -2.54 1.56
CA PHE A 23 3.67 -2.16 0.19
C PHE A 23 3.27 -3.28 -0.75
N THR A 24 1.99 -3.28 -1.14
CA THR A 24 1.58 -4.01 -2.34
C THR A 24 2.08 -3.25 -3.58
N PHE A 25 2.26 -3.93 -4.71
CA PHE A 25 2.62 -3.27 -5.98
C PHE A 25 1.65 -2.15 -6.36
N ARG A 26 0.37 -2.29 -5.97
CA ARG A 26 -0.64 -1.24 -6.14
C ARG A 26 -0.28 0.03 -5.36
N VAL A 27 0.09 -0.11 -4.09
CA VAL A 27 0.49 1.03 -3.24
C VAL A 27 1.78 1.67 -3.74
N LEU A 28 2.72 0.88 -4.27
CA LEU A 28 3.94 1.38 -4.88
C LEU A 28 3.66 2.17 -6.17
N ASN A 29 2.80 1.66 -7.05
CA ASN A 29 2.41 2.36 -8.27
C ASN A 29 1.68 3.67 -7.98
N ASP A 30 0.77 3.66 -6.99
CA ASP A 30 0.07 4.88 -6.56
C ASP A 30 1.05 5.92 -5.97
N PHE A 31 2.05 5.47 -5.18
CA PHE A 31 3.12 6.35 -4.70
C PHE A 31 3.93 6.97 -5.83
N LEU A 32 4.33 6.19 -6.84
CA LEU A 32 5.11 6.68 -7.97
C LEU A 32 4.33 7.72 -8.78
N LEU A 33 3.02 7.52 -8.97
CA LEU A 33 2.16 8.49 -9.64
C LEU A 33 2.03 9.79 -8.83
N ASP A 34 1.82 9.69 -7.51
CA ASP A 34 1.69 10.85 -6.63
C ASP A 34 3.03 11.64 -6.53
N ASN A 35 4.16 10.92 -6.47
CA ASN A 35 5.48 11.52 -6.53
C ASN A 35 5.74 12.21 -7.87
N LEU A 36 5.38 11.60 -8.99
CA LEU A 36 5.55 12.19 -10.31
C LEU A 36 4.68 13.43 -10.51
N ALA A 37 3.43 13.40 -10.03
CA ALA A 37 2.47 14.49 -10.24
C ALA A 37 2.73 15.70 -9.34
N CYS A 38 3.13 15.49 -8.08
CA CYS A 38 3.19 16.56 -7.08
C CYS A 38 4.51 16.61 -6.30
N GLY A 39 5.49 15.77 -6.61
CA GLY A 39 6.73 15.67 -5.83
C GLY A 39 6.51 15.11 -4.42
N THR A 40 5.42 14.39 -4.21
CA THR A 40 5.03 13.87 -2.89
C THR A 40 6.15 13.03 -2.29
N SER A 41 6.61 13.40 -1.09
CA SER A 41 7.61 12.62 -0.36
C SER A 41 7.01 11.32 0.16
N ALA A 42 7.84 10.30 0.36
CA ALA A 42 7.40 9.02 0.92
C ALA A 42 6.72 9.18 2.30
N MET A 43 7.15 10.15 3.09
CA MET A 43 6.63 10.41 4.44
C MET A 43 5.24 11.06 4.40
N ASN A 44 5.02 11.98 3.45
CA ASN A 44 3.71 12.59 3.22
C ASN A 44 2.73 11.56 2.66
N TYR A 45 3.18 10.73 1.72
CA TYR A 45 2.37 9.64 1.18
C TYR A 45 2.02 8.59 2.25
N TYR A 46 2.96 8.25 3.14
CA TYR A 46 2.69 7.39 4.28
C TYR A 46 1.65 7.99 5.23
N SER A 47 1.69 9.29 5.48
CA SER A 47 0.70 10.00 6.29
C SER A 47 -0.69 9.98 5.65
N LYS A 48 -0.76 10.15 4.32
CA LYS A 48 -1.99 10.00 3.52
C LYS A 48 -2.54 8.58 3.64
N LEU A 49 -1.70 7.55 3.48
CA LEU A 49 -2.10 6.14 3.67
C LEU A 49 -2.64 5.91 5.08
N GLN A 50 -1.94 6.40 6.11
CA GLN A 50 -2.44 6.29 7.49
C GLN A 50 -3.81 6.92 7.63
N GLN A 51 -4.05 8.14 7.15
CA GLN A 51 -5.38 8.77 7.23
C GLN A 51 -6.47 7.97 6.51
N MET A 52 -6.20 7.50 5.28
CA MET A 52 -7.14 6.71 4.50
C MET A 52 -7.48 5.38 5.19
N THR A 53 -6.47 4.72 5.76
CA THR A 53 -6.64 3.42 6.42
C THR A 53 -7.21 3.56 7.84
N SER A 54 -6.90 4.66 8.54
CA SER A 54 -7.45 5.01 9.85
C SER A 54 -8.92 5.42 9.78
N SER A 55 -9.41 5.95 8.64
CA SER A 55 -10.85 6.19 8.46
C SER A 55 -11.70 4.92 8.57
N MET A 56 -11.10 3.75 8.27
CA MET A 56 -11.73 2.44 8.46
C MET A 56 -11.76 2.01 9.94
N PHE A 57 -10.96 2.64 10.79
CA PHE A 57 -10.83 2.36 12.23
C PHE A 57 -10.71 3.67 13.03
N PRO A 58 -11.77 4.50 13.09
CA PRO A 58 -11.72 5.82 13.70
C PRO A 58 -11.38 5.79 15.21
N HIS A 59 -11.51 4.64 15.86
CA HIS A 59 -11.16 4.41 17.27
C HIS A 59 -9.66 4.13 17.52
N LEU A 60 -8.84 3.99 16.46
CA LEU A 60 -7.39 3.77 16.57
C LEU A 60 -6.58 5.06 16.50
N VAL A 61 -7.24 6.21 16.35
CA VAL A 61 -6.63 7.54 16.46
C VAL A 61 -7.00 8.09 17.86
N PRO A 62 -6.03 8.45 18.73
CA PRO A 62 -6.30 9.01 20.06
C PRO A 62 -6.93 10.40 20.01
#